data_AF-A0A2V6BAG5-F1
#
_entry.id   AF-A0A2V6BAG5-F1
#
_cell.length_a   1.000
_cell.length_b   1.000
_cell.length_c   1.000
_cell.angle_alpha   90.00
_cell.angle_beta   90.00
_cell.angle_gamma   90.00
#
_symmetry.space_group_name_H-M   'P 1'
#
loop_
_entity.id
_entity.type
_entity.pdbx_description
1 polymer ?
#
loop_
_entity_poly.entity_id
_entity_poly.type
_entity_poly.pdbx_seq_one_letter_code
_entity_poly.pdbx_strand_id
1 'polypeptide(L)'
;MHHPIICFGQQPCGFFPKRFLFAKILTARRLQNEIGGDIVFFFHDSDHDPRETITILRDQHSNEEVALNFQFENRIQKQFSPLYVKRVVPEWKEKTARQLPCYVPRNLVGHFKETRSSNVADFCLEMYTRMGLLDGVRVDRSSAPQFRARAVAVSDYFVDQPYEGEIVRARYRDGKLLLHKGGDRFLEIPGEDFGPKQISPARDTRFVWMQSVIRCTHYVAGASEQHYINKADAPEVKFVRRNEISDSGKAYTELS
;
A
#
# COMPACT_ATOMS: atom_id res chain seq x y z
N MET A 1 28.14 -6.31 15.39
CA MET A 1 26.79 -6.88 15.20
C MET A 1 26.12 -6.08 14.09
N HIS A 2 25.42 -6.72 13.15
CA HIS A 2 24.71 -5.99 12.10
C HIS A 2 23.53 -5.23 12.70
N HIS A 3 23.38 -3.96 12.31
CA HIS A 3 22.25 -3.11 12.71
C HIS A 3 20.93 -3.69 12.18
N PRO A 4 19.96 -4.05 13.03
CA PRO A 4 18.72 -4.65 12.57
C PRO A 4 17.90 -3.71 11.70
N ILE A 5 17.36 -4.26 10.60
CA ILE A 5 16.32 -3.62 9.80
C ILE A 5 15.04 -4.46 9.96
N ILE A 6 14.00 -3.83 10.50
CA ILE A 6 12.68 -4.42 10.75
C ILE A 6 11.73 -3.89 9.68
N CYS A 7 11.33 -4.75 8.75
CA CYS A 7 10.51 -4.35 7.61
C CYS A 7 9.09 -4.94 7.70
N PHE A 8 8.12 -4.19 7.18
CA PHE A 8 6.81 -4.71 6.81
C PHE A 8 6.35 -4.07 5.50
N GLY A 9 5.62 -4.83 4.68
CA GLY A 9 5.04 -4.34 3.43
C GLY A 9 3.54 -4.12 3.54
N GLN A 10 3.01 -3.09 2.88
CA GLN A 10 1.56 -2.93 2.68
C GLN A 10 1.26 -1.95 1.55
N GLN A 11 0.23 -2.26 0.77
CA GLN A 11 -0.37 -1.31 -0.19
C GLN A 11 -1.11 -0.19 0.58
N PRO A 12 -1.40 0.97 -0.05
CA PRO A 12 -2.42 1.87 0.47
C PRO A 12 -3.70 1.09 0.80
N CYS A 13 -4.19 1.18 2.04
CA CYS A 13 -5.27 0.33 2.52
C CYS A 13 -6.31 1.11 3.33
N GLY A 14 -6.92 2.12 2.70
CA GLY A 14 -7.91 3.02 3.29
C GLY A 14 -7.29 4.35 3.69
N PHE A 15 -8.03 5.45 3.57
CA PHE A 15 -7.56 6.76 4.03
C PHE A 15 -7.39 6.83 5.56
N PHE A 16 -8.13 6.00 6.29
CA PHE A 16 -7.70 5.51 7.60
C PHE A 16 -7.17 4.10 7.41
N PRO A 17 -5.97 3.77 7.93
CA PRO A 17 -5.33 2.50 7.62
C PRO A 17 -6.16 1.34 8.21
N LYS A 18 -6.26 0.23 7.47
CA LYS A 18 -6.84 -0.99 8.03
C LYS A 18 -6.10 -1.43 9.30
N ARG A 19 -6.84 -1.98 10.27
CA ARG A 19 -6.32 -2.42 11.57
C ARG A 19 -5.16 -3.42 11.47
N PHE A 20 -5.11 -4.26 10.42
CA PHE A 20 -3.95 -5.13 10.21
C PHE A 20 -2.64 -4.37 9.94
N LEU A 21 -2.68 -3.18 9.33
CA LEU A 21 -1.49 -2.37 9.09
C LEU A 21 -1.02 -1.76 10.40
N PHE A 22 -1.95 -1.25 11.20
CA PHE A 22 -1.66 -0.81 12.56
C PHE A 22 -1.01 -1.93 13.40
N ALA A 23 -1.53 -3.17 13.32
CA ALA A 23 -0.93 -4.32 14.01
C ALA A 23 0.51 -4.64 13.52
N LYS A 24 0.81 -4.46 12.22
CA LYS A 24 2.18 -4.58 11.71
C LYS A 24 3.10 -3.51 12.32
N ILE A 25 2.65 -2.25 12.38
CA ILE A 25 3.38 -1.13 12.98
C ILE A 25 3.66 -1.39 14.46
N LEU A 26 2.65 -1.80 15.24
CA LEU A 26 2.84 -2.14 16.66
C LEU A 26 3.83 -3.30 16.86
N THR A 27 3.74 -4.33 16.02
CA THR A 27 4.67 -5.46 16.09
C THR A 27 6.10 -5.03 15.79
N ALA A 28 6.29 -4.17 14.78
CA ALA A 28 7.60 -3.64 14.42
C ALA A 28 8.18 -2.76 15.55
N ARG A 29 7.37 -1.89 16.16
CA ARG A 29 7.78 -1.07 17.32
C ARG A 29 8.14 -1.91 18.54
N ARG A 30 7.35 -2.93 18.85
CA ARG A 30 7.67 -3.89 19.92
C ARG A 30 9.02 -4.55 19.65
N LEU A 31 9.22 -5.04 18.43
CA LEU A 31 10.47 -5.70 18.04
C LEU A 31 11.66 -4.73 18.12
N GLN A 32 11.50 -3.48 17.66
CA GLN A 32 12.53 -2.45 17.75
C GLN A 32 12.93 -2.17 19.21
N ASN A 33 11.97 -2.17 20.14
CA ASN A 33 12.28 -2.02 21.56
C ASN A 33 13.06 -3.21 22.13
N GLU A 34 12.87 -4.41 21.57
CA GLU A 34 13.55 -5.64 22.01
C GLU A 34 14.97 -5.76 21.43
N ILE A 35 15.18 -5.37 20.16
CA ILE A 35 16.44 -5.64 19.44
C ILE A 35 17.15 -4.40 18.89
N GLY A 36 16.57 -3.20 19.04
CA GLY A 36 17.01 -1.98 18.39
C GLY A 36 16.75 -1.97 16.88
N GLY A 37 17.47 -1.10 16.17
CA GLY A 37 17.44 -1.04 14.70
C GLY A 37 16.42 -0.05 14.12
N ASP A 38 16.29 -0.08 12.79
CA ASP A 38 15.40 0.81 12.04
C ASP A 38 14.12 0.08 11.60
N ILE A 39 12.99 0.78 11.69
CA ILE A 39 11.73 0.29 11.12
C ILE A 39 11.57 0.83 9.71
N VAL A 40 11.25 -0.06 8.78
CA VAL A 40 11.01 0.26 7.37
C VAL A 40 9.61 -0.19 6.96
N PHE A 41 8.80 0.77 6.53
CA PHE A 41 7.55 0.50 5.86
C PHE A 41 7.77 0.47 4.35
N PHE A 42 7.70 -0.73 3.75
CA PHE A 42 7.65 -0.88 2.31
C PHE A 42 6.22 -0.59 1.80
N PHE A 43 6.02 0.63 1.33
CA PHE A 43 4.74 1.12 0.85
C PHE A 43 4.51 0.70 -0.60
N HIS A 44 3.65 -0.29 -0.81
CA HIS A 44 3.40 -0.89 -2.13
C HIS A 44 2.34 -0.12 -2.94
N ASP A 45 2.63 1.16 -3.17
CA ASP A 45 1.81 2.09 -3.95
C ASP A 45 1.85 1.92 -5.47
N SER A 46 2.71 1.04 -5.98
CA SER A 46 2.66 0.58 -7.38
C SER A 46 1.52 -0.37 -7.62
N ASP A 47 0.89 -0.97 -6.60
CA ASP A 47 -0.31 -1.75 -6.88
C ASP A 47 -1.44 -0.86 -7.43
N HIS A 48 -2.41 -1.42 -8.15
CA HIS A 48 -3.48 -0.66 -8.82
C HIS A 48 -4.87 -0.97 -8.27
N ASP A 49 -5.04 -1.96 -7.38
CA ASP A 49 -6.36 -2.42 -6.93
C ASP A 49 -7.05 -1.39 -6.01
N PRO A 50 -8.11 -0.71 -6.48
CA PRO A 50 -8.82 0.29 -5.68
C PRO A 50 -9.68 -0.33 -4.57
N ARG A 51 -9.88 -1.66 -4.55
CA ARG A 51 -10.64 -2.33 -3.48
C ARG A 51 -9.86 -2.36 -2.18
N GLU A 52 -8.53 -2.34 -2.27
CA GLU A 52 -7.68 -2.30 -1.07
C GLU A 52 -7.86 -0.99 -0.31
N THR A 53 -8.22 0.09 -1.00
CA THR A 53 -8.37 1.44 -0.41
C THR A 53 -9.75 1.72 0.17
N ILE A 54 -10.62 0.72 0.25
CA ILE A 54 -11.90 0.86 0.95
C ILE A 54 -11.64 1.02 2.45
N THR A 55 -12.15 2.11 3.01
CA THR A 55 -12.16 2.41 4.44
C THR A 55 -13.50 1.97 5.01
N ILE A 56 -13.49 0.92 5.83
CA ILE A 56 -14.69 0.44 6.54
C ILE A 56 -14.74 1.11 7.91
N LEU A 57 -15.80 1.85 8.17
CA LEU A 57 -16.06 2.58 9.41
C LEU A 57 -17.33 2.08 10.08
N ARG A 58 -17.43 2.29 11.39
CA ARG A 58 -18.59 1.94 12.22
C ARG A 58 -19.23 3.23 12.71
N ASP A 59 -20.54 3.35 12.53
CA ASP A 59 -21.33 4.48 13.04
C ASP A 59 -21.31 4.49 14.57
N GLN A 60 -21.07 5.67 15.16
CA GLN A 60 -20.95 5.84 16.61
C GLN A 60 -22.29 5.69 17.35
N HIS A 61 -23.42 5.82 16.66
CA HIS A 61 -24.77 5.79 17.24
C HIS A 61 -25.51 4.49 16.90
N SER A 62 -25.50 4.08 15.63
CA SER A 62 -26.27 2.91 15.17
C SER A 62 -25.47 1.61 15.19
N ASN A 63 -24.15 1.68 15.35
CA ASN A 63 -23.23 0.54 15.26
C ASN A 63 -23.17 -0.13 13.87
N GLU A 64 -23.85 0.44 12.87
CA GLU A 64 -23.84 -0.01 11.48
C GLU A 64 -22.51 0.29 10.80
N GLU A 65 -22.16 -0.51 9.80
CA GLU A 65 -20.91 -0.35 9.04
C GLU A 65 -21.14 0.40 7.74
N VAL A 66 -20.20 1.28 7.40
CA VAL A 66 -20.14 1.96 6.10
C VAL A 66 -18.81 1.67 5.41
N ALA A 67 -18.88 1.42 4.11
CA ALA A 67 -17.71 1.28 3.26
C ALA A 67 -17.53 2.55 2.42
N LEU A 68 -16.50 3.34 2.73
CA LEU A 68 -16.14 4.55 2.00
C LEU A 68 -14.91 4.29 1.15
N ASN A 69 -14.89 4.76 -0.09
CA ASN A 69 -13.71 4.68 -0.95
C ASN A 69 -13.49 6.01 -1.67
N PHE A 70 -12.30 6.21 -2.19
CA PHE A 70 -11.97 7.32 -3.07
C PHE A 70 -12.88 7.31 -4.31
N GLN A 71 -13.27 8.50 -4.75
CA GLN A 71 -13.81 8.70 -6.09
C GLN A 71 -12.66 9.11 -7.00
N PHE A 72 -12.47 8.37 -8.09
CA PHE A 72 -11.37 8.55 -9.01
C PHE A 72 -11.77 9.45 -10.18
N GLU A 73 -10.81 10.15 -10.75
CA GLU A 73 -11.06 11.11 -11.83
C GLU A 73 -11.65 10.46 -13.09
N ASN A 74 -11.22 9.25 -13.45
CA ASN A 74 -11.80 8.52 -14.58
C ASN A 74 -11.72 7.00 -14.45
N ARG A 75 -12.35 6.31 -15.41
CA ARG A 75 -12.46 4.85 -15.43
C ARG A 75 -11.13 4.14 -15.67
N ILE A 76 -10.28 4.67 -16.56
CA ILE A 76 -8.95 4.10 -16.85
C ILE A 76 -8.13 4.09 -15.57
N GLN A 77 -8.08 5.23 -14.88
CA GLN A 77 -7.41 5.33 -13.60
C GLN A 77 -7.97 4.37 -12.57
N LYS A 78 -9.30 4.32 -12.41
CA LYS A 78 -9.94 3.38 -11.48
C LYS A 78 -9.54 1.93 -11.74
N GLN A 79 -9.44 1.51 -13.00
CA GLN A 79 -9.21 0.10 -13.36
C GLN A 79 -7.74 -0.28 -13.41
N PHE A 80 -6.88 0.58 -13.97
CA PHE A 80 -5.56 0.15 -14.43
C PHE A 80 -4.40 0.97 -13.87
N SER A 81 -4.65 2.20 -13.43
CA SER A 81 -3.57 3.04 -12.93
C SER A 81 -3.09 2.60 -11.55
N PRO A 82 -1.75 2.59 -11.32
CA PRO A 82 -1.20 2.34 -10.00
C PRO A 82 -1.63 3.43 -9.01
N LEU A 83 -1.69 3.09 -7.72
CA LEU A 83 -2.27 3.93 -6.68
C LEU A 83 -1.53 5.27 -6.50
N TYR A 84 -0.23 5.33 -6.82
CA TYR A 84 0.58 6.55 -6.73
C TYR A 84 0.26 7.62 -7.79
N VAL A 85 -0.40 7.27 -8.89
CA VAL A 85 -0.86 8.22 -9.93
C VAL A 85 -2.37 8.32 -10.00
N LYS A 86 -3.10 7.48 -9.24
CA LYS A 86 -4.56 7.45 -9.24
C LYS A 86 -5.10 8.69 -8.52
N ARG A 87 -5.59 9.65 -9.30
CA ARG A 87 -6.08 10.96 -8.87
C ARG A 87 -7.47 10.86 -8.25
N VAL A 88 -7.70 11.69 -7.25
CA VAL A 88 -8.93 11.78 -6.46
C VAL A 88 -9.66 13.06 -6.85
N VAL A 89 -10.97 12.97 -7.11
CA VAL A 89 -11.78 14.16 -7.45
C VAL A 89 -11.91 15.07 -6.22
N PRO A 90 -11.71 16.40 -6.35
CA PRO A 90 -11.75 17.32 -5.20
C PRO A 90 -13.07 17.27 -4.40
N GLU A 91 -14.21 17.15 -5.08
CA GLU A 91 -15.54 17.16 -4.46
C GLU A 91 -15.79 15.94 -3.55
N TRP A 92 -15.05 14.85 -3.78
CA TRP A 92 -15.09 13.67 -2.92
C TRP A 92 -14.66 14.03 -1.50
N LYS A 93 -13.57 14.77 -1.36
CA LYS A 93 -13.01 15.10 -0.05
C LYS A 93 -14.02 15.91 0.78
N GLU A 94 -14.68 16.88 0.17
CA GLU A 94 -15.70 17.70 0.85
C GLU A 94 -16.94 16.90 1.25
N LYS A 95 -17.40 15.97 0.39
CA LYS A 95 -18.52 15.08 0.69
C LYS A 95 -18.17 14.12 1.84
N THR A 96 -17.03 13.45 1.76
CA THR A 96 -16.57 12.53 2.81
C THR A 96 -16.35 13.26 4.13
N ALA A 97 -15.69 14.43 4.13
CA ALA A 97 -15.44 15.20 5.35
C ALA A 97 -16.72 15.61 6.09
N ARG A 98 -17.85 15.81 5.38
CA ARG A 98 -19.15 16.11 5.99
C ARG A 98 -19.77 14.92 6.71
N GLN A 99 -19.46 13.70 6.28
CA GLN A 99 -20.00 12.46 6.84
C GLN A 99 -19.16 11.93 8.00
N LEU A 100 -17.85 12.20 8.01
CA LEU A 100 -16.90 11.67 9.00
C LEU A 100 -17.26 11.90 10.49
N PRO A 101 -17.92 13.00 10.91
CA PRO A 101 -18.27 13.19 12.32
C PRO A 101 -19.19 12.10 12.91
N CYS A 102 -19.93 11.35 12.09
CA CYS A 102 -20.75 10.22 12.53
C CYS A 102 -19.90 8.96 12.86
N TYR A 103 -18.66 8.91 12.40
CA TYR A 103 -17.83 7.70 12.38
C TYR A 103 -16.57 7.84 13.21
N VAL A 104 -15.92 9.01 13.22
CA VAL A 104 -14.61 9.21 13.86
C VAL A 104 -14.59 10.45 14.76
N PRO A 105 -13.70 10.50 15.77
CA PRO A 105 -13.61 11.65 16.65
C PRO A 105 -13.10 12.91 15.91
N ARG A 106 -13.31 14.07 16.52
CA ARG A 106 -13.04 15.39 15.90
C ARG A 106 -11.60 15.57 15.42
N ASN A 107 -10.62 15.01 16.13
CA ASN A 107 -9.20 15.07 15.73
C ASN A 107 -8.95 14.37 14.39
N LEU A 108 -9.51 13.18 14.17
CA LEU A 108 -9.40 12.46 12.90
C LEU A 108 -10.13 13.19 11.75
N VAL A 109 -11.27 13.84 12.05
CA VAL A 109 -11.93 14.73 11.08
C VAL A 109 -11.01 15.90 10.71
N GLY A 110 -10.30 16.47 11.70
CA GLY A 110 -9.31 17.52 11.49
C GLY A 110 -8.19 17.08 10.55
N HIS A 111 -7.53 15.96 10.85
CA HIS A 111 -6.47 15.39 10.02
C HIS A 111 -6.93 15.13 8.57
N PHE A 112 -8.14 14.60 8.40
CA PHE A 112 -8.72 14.38 7.08
C PHE A 112 -8.93 15.69 6.30
N LYS A 113 -9.48 16.72 6.95
CA LYS A 113 -9.68 18.03 6.32
C LYS A 113 -8.37 18.70 5.93
N GLU A 114 -7.33 18.54 6.74
CA GLU A 114 -6.02 19.12 6.48
C GLU A 114 -5.20 18.40 5.42
N THR A 115 -5.54 17.14 5.09
CA THR A 115 -4.82 16.35 4.08
C THR A 115 -4.94 16.96 2.68
N ARG A 116 -3.83 17.28 2.01
CA ARG A 116 -3.84 18.04 0.74
C ARG A 116 -3.54 17.23 -0.50
N SER A 117 -3.02 16.02 -0.33
CA SER A 117 -2.63 15.14 -1.44
C SER A 117 -3.80 14.85 -2.40
N SER A 118 -3.51 14.84 -3.70
CA SER A 118 -4.51 14.68 -4.77
C SER A 118 -4.52 13.29 -5.43
N ASN A 119 -3.61 12.39 -5.03
CA ASN A 119 -3.63 10.99 -5.42
C ASN A 119 -3.80 10.08 -4.20
N VAL A 120 -4.26 8.86 -4.46
CA VAL A 120 -4.65 7.88 -3.43
C VAL A 120 -3.50 7.49 -2.50
N ALA A 121 -2.33 7.20 -3.05
CA ALA A 121 -1.20 6.75 -2.24
C ALA A 121 -0.69 7.85 -1.30
N ASP A 122 -0.52 9.06 -1.82
CA ASP A 122 -0.05 10.20 -1.04
C ASP A 122 -1.10 10.63 -0.01
N PHE A 123 -2.39 10.58 -0.36
CA PHE A 123 -3.47 10.85 0.60
C PHE A 123 -3.42 9.88 1.79
N CYS A 124 -3.27 8.58 1.52
CA CYS A 124 -3.15 7.59 2.58
C CYS A 124 -1.90 7.85 3.43
N LEU A 125 -0.75 8.10 2.81
CA LEU A 125 0.50 8.31 3.53
C LEU A 125 0.49 9.59 4.39
N GLU A 126 -0.09 10.67 3.87
CA GLU A 126 -0.29 11.92 4.60
C GLU A 126 -1.23 11.72 5.80
N MET A 127 -2.33 10.98 5.62
CA MET A 127 -3.23 10.61 6.72
C MET A 127 -2.51 9.79 7.79
N TYR A 128 -1.75 8.76 7.41
CA TYR A 128 -1.05 7.90 8.36
C TYR A 128 0.02 8.67 9.14
N THR A 129 0.69 9.61 8.47
CA THR A 129 1.64 10.55 9.10
C THR A 129 0.94 11.46 10.10
N ARG A 130 -0.18 12.10 9.72
CA ARG A 130 -0.95 12.98 10.62
C ARG A 130 -1.48 12.26 11.85
N MET A 131 -1.75 10.96 11.73
CA MET A 131 -2.15 10.09 12.83
C MET A 131 -0.98 9.64 13.74
N GLY A 132 0.27 10.06 13.49
CA GLY A 132 1.46 9.67 14.28
C GLY A 132 1.88 8.21 14.09
N LEU A 133 1.30 7.51 13.11
CA LEU A 133 1.56 6.08 12.92
C LEU A 133 2.94 5.80 12.30
N LEU A 134 3.51 6.80 11.63
CA LEU A 134 4.77 6.69 10.90
C LEU A 134 5.94 7.37 11.61
N ASP A 135 5.75 7.84 12.84
CA ASP A 135 6.82 8.40 13.65
C ASP A 135 7.90 7.33 13.90
N GLY A 136 9.15 7.69 13.57
CA GLY A 136 10.30 6.79 13.63
C GLY A 136 10.32 5.69 12.56
N VAL A 137 9.44 5.76 11.55
CA VAL A 137 9.34 4.76 10.47
C VAL A 137 9.86 5.32 9.16
N ARG A 138 10.88 4.69 8.58
CA ARG A 138 11.34 5.00 7.23
C ARG A 138 10.36 4.43 6.21
N VAL A 139 9.94 5.24 5.24
CA VAL A 139 9.01 4.80 4.18
C VAL A 139 9.78 4.61 2.87
N ASP A 140 9.79 3.38 2.35
CA ASP A 140 10.30 3.06 1.01
C ASP A 140 9.14 2.76 0.08
N ARG A 141 9.02 3.49 -1.03
CA ARG A 141 7.91 3.36 -1.97
C ARG A 141 8.26 2.42 -3.11
N SER A 142 7.36 1.49 -3.42
CA SER A 142 7.52 0.63 -4.60
C SER A 142 7.48 1.41 -5.93
N SER A 143 6.86 2.59 -5.94
CA SER A 143 6.78 3.47 -7.11
C SER A 143 8.05 4.30 -7.35
N ALA A 144 8.92 4.42 -6.34
CA ALA A 144 10.08 5.30 -6.41
C ALA A 144 11.05 4.83 -7.51
N PRO A 145 11.35 5.64 -8.55
CA PRO A 145 12.22 5.23 -9.65
C PRO A 145 13.61 4.77 -9.18
N GLN A 146 14.16 5.40 -8.14
CA GLN A 146 15.43 5.02 -7.53
C GLN A 146 15.38 3.70 -6.75
N PHE A 147 14.23 3.33 -6.18
CA PHE A 147 14.05 2.02 -5.57
C PHE A 147 14.04 0.95 -6.66
N ARG A 148 13.21 1.17 -7.68
CA ARG A 148 13.05 0.24 -8.81
C ARG A 148 14.34 0.01 -9.59
N ALA A 149 15.13 1.07 -9.80
CA ALA A 149 16.42 0.97 -10.50
C ALA A 149 17.47 0.13 -9.76
N ARG A 150 17.38 0.00 -8.43
CA ARG A 150 18.30 -0.81 -7.61
C ARG A 150 17.81 -2.23 -7.38
N ALA A 151 16.52 -2.47 -7.61
CA ALA A 151 15.92 -3.77 -7.36
C ALA A 151 16.39 -4.79 -8.40
N VAL A 152 16.51 -6.04 -7.99
CA VAL A 152 16.85 -7.15 -8.87
C VAL A 152 15.78 -7.34 -9.96
N ALA A 153 16.19 -7.79 -11.14
CA ALA A 153 15.26 -8.22 -12.17
C ALA A 153 14.44 -9.43 -11.67
N VAL A 154 13.16 -9.48 -12.02
CA VAL A 154 12.24 -10.57 -11.66
C VAL A 154 11.51 -11.06 -12.90
N SER A 155 11.07 -12.32 -12.88
CA SER A 155 10.42 -12.97 -14.03
C SER A 155 8.95 -12.63 -14.21
N ASP A 156 8.25 -12.25 -13.15
CA ASP A 156 6.84 -11.85 -13.18
C ASP A 156 6.68 -10.43 -12.63
N TYR A 157 6.27 -9.52 -13.51
CA TYR A 157 6.26 -8.10 -13.24
C TYR A 157 5.22 -7.34 -14.07
N PHE A 158 5.01 -6.11 -13.63
CA PHE A 158 4.23 -5.11 -14.30
C PHE A 158 5.13 -3.94 -14.71
N VAL A 159 4.68 -3.22 -15.72
CA VAL A 159 5.35 -2.05 -16.28
C VAL A 159 4.35 -0.90 -16.30
N ASP A 160 4.78 0.26 -15.81
CA ASP A 160 4.03 1.49 -15.94
C ASP A 160 4.18 2.04 -17.36
N GLN A 161 3.06 2.19 -18.07
CA GLN A 161 3.00 2.57 -19.49
C GLN A 161 1.96 3.67 -19.72
N PRO A 162 2.17 4.60 -20.67
CA PRO A 162 1.14 5.53 -21.10
C PRO A 162 0.04 4.79 -21.89
N TYR A 163 -1.22 5.06 -21.57
CA TYR A 163 -2.38 4.50 -22.27
C TYR A 163 -3.59 5.41 -22.11
N GLU A 164 -4.21 5.82 -23.22
CA GLU A 164 -5.39 6.72 -23.24
C GLU A 164 -5.22 7.98 -22.37
N GLY A 165 -4.03 8.58 -22.37
CA GLY A 165 -3.72 9.81 -21.61
C GLY A 165 -3.40 9.59 -20.13
N GLU A 166 -3.35 8.33 -19.66
CA GLU A 166 -3.05 7.98 -18.27
C GLU A 166 -1.84 7.05 -18.17
N ILE A 167 -1.26 6.95 -16.97
CA ILE A 167 -0.28 5.89 -16.67
C ILE A 167 -1.04 4.66 -16.17
N VAL A 168 -0.85 3.52 -16.83
CA VAL A 168 -1.43 2.23 -16.46
C VAL A 168 -0.36 1.23 -16.04
N ARG A 169 -0.72 0.30 -15.14
CA ARG A 169 0.15 -0.78 -14.70
C ARG A 169 -0.18 -2.06 -15.47
N ALA A 170 0.55 -2.31 -16.56
CA ALA A 170 0.34 -3.47 -17.42
C ALA A 170 1.25 -4.63 -17.02
N ARG A 171 0.71 -5.85 -16.94
CA ARG A 171 1.54 -7.05 -16.72
C ARG A 171 2.29 -7.35 -18.00
N TYR A 172 3.60 -7.58 -17.90
CA TYR A 172 4.38 -8.01 -19.06
C TYR A 172 4.42 -9.53 -19.14
N ARG A 173 4.04 -10.09 -20.28
CA ARG A 173 4.02 -11.54 -20.50
C ARG A 173 4.16 -11.85 -21.98
N ASP A 174 5.07 -12.77 -22.31
CA ASP A 174 5.28 -13.27 -23.69
C ASP A 174 5.46 -12.14 -24.72
N GLY A 175 6.23 -11.10 -24.36
CA GLY A 175 6.47 -9.94 -25.22
C GLY A 175 5.38 -8.87 -25.21
N LYS A 176 4.28 -9.10 -24.48
CA LYS A 176 3.06 -8.28 -24.52
C LYS A 176 2.80 -7.56 -23.21
N LEU A 177 2.16 -6.40 -23.30
CA LEU A 177 1.68 -5.62 -22.16
C LEU A 177 0.18 -5.80 -22.02
N LEU A 178 -0.26 -6.34 -20.88
CA LEU A 178 -1.63 -6.79 -20.65
C LEU A 178 -2.27 -6.05 -19.47
N LEU A 179 -3.43 -5.44 -19.71
CA LEU A 179 -4.32 -4.90 -18.69
C LEU A 179 -5.42 -5.91 -18.35
N HIS A 180 -5.58 -6.24 -17.06
CA HIS A 180 -6.58 -7.19 -16.61
C HIS A 180 -7.96 -6.55 -16.46
N LYS A 181 -8.95 -7.04 -17.21
CA LYS A 181 -10.33 -6.52 -17.19
C LYS A 181 -11.27 -7.29 -16.26
N GLY A 182 -10.74 -8.25 -15.48
CA GLY A 182 -11.52 -9.17 -14.64
C GLY A 182 -11.81 -10.51 -15.34
N GLY A 183 -11.92 -11.59 -14.56
CA GLY A 183 -12.00 -12.95 -15.08
C GLY A 183 -10.78 -13.30 -15.94
N ASP A 184 -11.01 -14.02 -17.04
CA ASP A 184 -9.94 -14.37 -18.01
C ASP A 184 -9.80 -13.35 -19.15
N ARG A 185 -10.25 -12.11 -18.95
CA ARG A 185 -10.23 -11.06 -19.98
C ARG A 185 -9.04 -10.14 -19.80
N PHE A 186 -8.25 -10.02 -20.86
CA PHE A 186 -7.09 -9.14 -20.94
C PHE A 186 -7.23 -8.20 -22.13
N LEU A 187 -6.72 -6.98 -21.98
CA LEU A 187 -6.53 -6.04 -23.06
C LEU A 187 -5.03 -5.90 -23.29
N GLU A 188 -4.59 -6.26 -24.49
CA GLU A 188 -3.25 -5.93 -24.95
C GLU A 188 -3.20 -4.45 -25.30
N ILE A 189 -2.17 -3.75 -24.81
CA ILE A 189 -1.95 -2.34 -25.10
C ILE A 189 -0.64 -2.19 -25.88
N PRO A 190 -0.55 -1.18 -26.79
CA PRO A 190 0.75 -0.77 -27.28
C PRO A 190 1.59 -0.28 -26.09
N GLY A 191 2.89 -0.53 -26.13
CA GLY A 191 3.81 0.01 -25.15
C GLY A 191 5.05 0.54 -25.80
N GLU A 192 5.68 1.47 -25.10
CA GLU A 192 6.98 2.01 -25.45
C GLU A 192 8.07 1.16 -24.79
N ASP A 193 9.30 1.35 -25.26
CA ASP A 193 10.47 0.80 -24.59
C ASP A 193 10.48 1.23 -23.12
N PHE A 194 10.79 0.28 -22.24
CA PHE A 194 10.78 0.50 -20.80
C PHE A 194 12.05 -0.02 -20.15
N GLY A 195 12.41 0.62 -19.04
CA GLY A 195 13.54 0.24 -18.22
C GLY A 195 13.13 -0.13 -16.79
N PRO A 196 14.12 -0.49 -15.95
CA PRO A 196 13.88 -0.89 -14.57
C PRO A 196 13.06 0.11 -13.74
N LYS A 197 13.15 1.42 -14.06
CA LYS A 197 12.42 2.49 -13.36
C LYS A 197 10.90 2.43 -13.51
N GLN A 198 10.38 1.70 -14.50
CA GLN A 198 8.95 1.50 -14.74
C GLN A 198 8.45 0.16 -14.21
N ILE A 199 9.34 -0.71 -13.72
CA ILE A 199 9.00 -2.08 -13.33
C ILE A 199 8.54 -2.13 -11.88
N SER A 200 7.46 -2.88 -11.62
CA SER A 200 7.03 -3.27 -10.28
C SER A 200 6.69 -4.77 -10.24
N PRO A 201 6.96 -5.48 -9.13
CA PRO A 201 6.83 -6.93 -9.10
C PRO A 201 5.38 -7.39 -9.01
N ALA A 202 5.11 -8.61 -9.47
CA ALA A 202 3.90 -9.34 -9.13
C ALA A 202 3.93 -9.85 -7.68
N ARG A 203 2.82 -10.44 -7.21
CA ARG A 203 2.65 -10.86 -5.81
C ARG A 203 3.78 -11.78 -5.33
N ASP A 204 4.09 -12.80 -6.11
CA ASP A 204 5.00 -13.87 -5.68
C ASP A 204 6.47 -13.47 -5.80
N THR A 205 6.79 -12.55 -6.71
CA THR A 205 8.15 -12.00 -6.88
C THR A 205 8.41 -10.75 -6.03
N ARG A 206 7.38 -10.21 -5.36
CA ARG A 206 7.45 -8.95 -4.61
C ARG A 206 8.47 -8.97 -3.49
N PHE A 207 8.51 -10.06 -2.72
CA PHE A 207 9.35 -10.12 -1.54
C PHE A 207 10.84 -10.10 -1.92
N VAL A 208 11.27 -10.93 -2.88
CA VAL A 208 12.65 -10.95 -3.38
C VAL A 208 13.04 -9.61 -3.99
N TRP A 209 12.15 -9.03 -4.79
CA TRP A 209 12.36 -7.71 -5.38
C TRP A 209 12.61 -6.62 -4.31
N MET A 210 11.75 -6.56 -3.31
CA MET A 210 11.88 -5.64 -2.17
C MET A 210 13.16 -5.94 -1.35
N GLN A 211 13.41 -7.20 -1.01
CA GLN A 211 14.51 -7.63 -0.16
C GLN A 211 15.88 -7.35 -0.80
N SER A 212 15.98 -7.41 -2.13
CA SER A 212 17.21 -7.06 -2.85
C SER A 212 17.69 -5.62 -2.56
N VAL A 213 16.75 -4.72 -2.24
CA VAL A 213 17.02 -3.30 -1.92
C VAL A 213 17.04 -3.06 -0.42
N ILE A 214 15.98 -3.46 0.30
CA ILE A 214 15.82 -3.13 1.73
C ILE A 214 16.78 -3.93 2.59
N ARG A 215 17.07 -5.19 2.21
CA ARG A 215 17.93 -6.12 2.94
C ARG A 215 17.53 -6.20 4.42
N CYS A 216 16.24 -6.37 4.67
CA CYS A 216 15.74 -6.45 6.03
C CYS A 216 16.28 -7.70 6.74
N THR A 217 16.44 -7.59 8.04
CA THR A 217 16.85 -8.73 8.90
C THR A 217 15.64 -9.41 9.53
N HIS A 218 14.56 -8.66 9.72
CA HIS A 218 13.31 -9.11 10.29
C HIS A 218 12.16 -8.63 9.41
N TYR A 219 11.25 -9.52 9.04
CA TYR A 219 10.07 -9.17 8.25
C TYR A 219 8.79 -9.47 9.03
N VAL A 220 8.01 -8.45 9.35
CA VAL A 220 6.70 -8.61 10.01
C VAL A 220 5.65 -8.96 8.97
N ALA A 221 5.31 -10.24 8.90
CA ALA A 221 4.34 -10.79 7.97
C ALA A 221 2.90 -10.74 8.54
N GLY A 222 1.97 -10.33 7.68
CA GLY A 222 0.53 -10.52 7.89
C GLY A 222 0.11 -11.99 7.79
N ALA A 223 -1.08 -12.29 8.30
CA ALA A 223 -1.61 -13.67 8.33
C ALA A 223 -1.62 -14.35 6.94
N SER A 224 -2.06 -13.64 5.90
CA SER A 224 -2.08 -14.17 4.52
C SER A 224 -0.70 -14.21 3.86
N GLU A 225 0.23 -13.36 4.27
CA GLU A 225 1.58 -13.25 3.68
C GLU A 225 2.45 -14.46 3.99
N GLN A 226 2.21 -15.11 5.13
CA GLN A 226 2.93 -16.32 5.52
C GLN A 226 2.70 -17.50 4.58
N HIS A 227 1.59 -17.50 3.82
CA HIS A 227 1.23 -18.61 2.96
C HIS A 227 1.85 -18.54 1.57
N TYR A 228 2.22 -17.35 1.09
CA TYR A 228 2.75 -17.18 -0.27
C TYR A 228 4.21 -16.71 -0.31
N ILE A 229 4.76 -16.16 0.77
CA ILE A 229 6.18 -15.81 0.80
C ILE A 229 7.01 -17.10 0.84
N ASN A 230 7.82 -17.31 -0.19
CA ASN A 230 8.80 -18.38 -0.20
C ASN A 230 10.00 -17.98 0.69
N LYS A 231 10.05 -18.57 1.89
CA LYS A 231 11.12 -18.29 2.86
C LYS A 231 12.50 -18.78 2.40
N ALA A 232 12.56 -19.70 1.44
CA ALA A 232 13.82 -20.16 0.86
C ALA A 232 14.53 -19.05 0.06
N ASP A 233 13.82 -18.01 -0.36
CA ASP A 233 14.40 -16.91 -1.14
C ASP A 233 15.17 -15.90 -0.28
N ALA A 234 15.03 -15.96 1.05
CA ALA A 234 15.79 -15.13 2.00
C ALA A 234 15.98 -15.88 3.34
N PRO A 235 16.82 -16.92 3.37
CA PRO A 235 16.99 -17.77 4.55
C PRO A 235 17.55 -17.02 5.77
N GLU A 236 18.21 -15.88 5.56
CA GLU A 236 18.75 -15.01 6.60
C GLU A 236 17.68 -14.11 7.26
N VAL A 237 16.48 -14.01 6.69
CA VAL A 237 15.41 -13.14 7.20
C VAL A 237 14.60 -13.85 8.26
N LYS A 238 14.48 -13.24 9.44
CA LYS A 238 13.57 -13.69 10.49
C LYS A 238 12.16 -13.21 10.24
N PHE A 239 11.27 -14.12 9.86
CA PHE A 239 9.85 -13.81 9.68
C PHE A 239 9.14 -13.76 11.03
N VAL A 240 8.57 -12.60 11.35
CA VAL A 240 7.83 -12.34 12.58
C VAL A 240 6.34 -12.25 12.25
N ARG A 241 5.49 -12.98 12.97
CA ARG A 241 4.04 -12.88 12.80
C ARG A 241 3.56 -11.56 13.42
N ARG A 242 2.77 -10.77 12.68
CA ARG A 242 2.09 -9.61 13.27
C ARG A 242 1.18 -10.04 14.41
N ASN A 243 1.01 -9.17 15.40
CA ASN A 243 0.04 -9.37 16.47
C ASN A 243 -1.37 -9.60 15.89
N GLU A 244 -2.14 -10.43 16.58
CA GLU A 244 -3.56 -10.61 16.29
C GLU A 244 -4.33 -9.33 16.63
N ILE A 245 -5.35 -9.04 15.83
CA ILE A 245 -6.21 -7.87 16.03
C ILE A 245 -7.60 -8.21 15.52
N SER A 246 -8.62 -7.90 16.32
CA SER A 246 -10.02 -8.02 15.93
C SER A 246 -10.34 -7.04 14.80
N ASP A 247 -11.37 -7.36 14.02
CA ASP A 247 -11.87 -6.50 12.95
C ASP A 247 -10.76 -6.05 11.96
N SER A 248 -9.81 -6.94 11.66
CA SER A 248 -8.54 -6.57 11.01
C SER A 248 -8.69 -5.84 9.67
N GLY A 249 -9.80 -6.04 8.96
CA GLY A 249 -10.13 -5.36 7.70
C GLY A 249 -10.81 -3.99 7.85
N LYS A 250 -11.19 -3.57 9.06
CA LYS A 250 -11.79 -2.26 9.34
C LYS A 250 -10.73 -1.19 9.52
N ALA A 251 -11.14 0.07 9.41
CA ALA A 251 -10.26 1.20 9.67
C ALA A 251 -9.82 1.25 11.13
N TYR A 252 -8.56 1.60 11.35
CA TYR A 252 -8.06 2.02 12.66
C TYR A 252 -8.37 3.50 12.86
N THR A 253 -9.19 3.80 13.86
CA THR A 253 -9.70 5.16 14.15
C THR A 253 -9.56 5.52 15.63
N GLU A 254 -8.85 4.72 16.39
CA GLU A 254 -8.56 4.97 17.81
C GLU A 254 -7.28 5.82 17.84
N LEU A 255 -7.37 7.12 18.11
CA LEU A 255 -6.20 7.90 18.50
C LEU A 255 -6.29 8.10 20.02
N SER A 256 -5.29 7.61 20.74
CA SER A 256 -5.09 7.87 22.17
C SER A 256 -4.57 9.29 22.39
#